data_AF-A0A7U9RPI6-F1
#
_entry.id   AF-A0A7U9RPI6-F1
#
_cell.length_a   1.000
_cell.length_b   1.000
_cell.length_c   1.000
_cell.angle_alpha   90.00
_cell.angle_beta   90.00
_cell.angle_gamma   90.00
#
_symmetry.space_group_name_H-M   'P 1'
#
loop_
_entity.id
_entity.type
_entity.pdbx_description
1 polymer ?
#
loop_
_entity_poly.entity_id
_entity_poly.type
_entity_poly.pdbx_seq_one_letter_code
_entity_poly.pdbx_strand_id
1 'polypeptide(L)'
;MREKINEVKEIFVKNDSNVIIDVSKKRETLEYVKVRTTEQENKISSWWQIIKGQIYHMNKTILWMHLAICISIVVLVWTNWFDIHSWEKLGMIISGVLGALSFLEVGSLFFSRVTELEATCYFNVRQLATFQMTYSGLLSLAALMIFTIFTNIRLEKDILMTGIYILVPFVSTECICMTIMLTEIGRRNILLLIAAGIFSAFFWGILASMPVLYEASATVFWIVALLAGIGIFAMQIKRFFSVLEKGEILCAD
;
A
#
# COMPACT_ATOMS: atom_id res chain seq x y z
N MET A 1 31.98 -25.70 23.64
CA MET A 1 31.10 -24.62 23.09
C MET A 1 30.62 -23.66 24.18
N ARG A 2 30.11 -24.15 25.31
CA ARG A 2 29.67 -23.33 26.46
C ARG A 2 30.80 -22.52 27.13
N GLU A 3 32.01 -23.07 27.21
CA GLU A 3 33.21 -22.38 27.73
C GLU A 3 33.59 -21.14 26.92
N LYS A 4 33.65 -21.25 25.59
CA LYS A 4 33.98 -20.11 24.71
C LYS A 4 32.97 -18.96 24.80
N ILE A 5 31.69 -19.27 25.04
CA ILE A 5 30.65 -18.25 25.23
C ILE A 5 30.87 -17.50 26.56
N ASN A 6 31.25 -18.22 27.62
CA ASN A 6 31.52 -17.61 28.91
C ASN A 6 32.79 -16.75 28.89
N GLU A 7 33.84 -17.20 28.19
CA GLU A 7 35.09 -16.44 28.02
C GLU A 7 34.88 -15.14 27.25
N VAL A 8 34.11 -15.18 26.15
CA VAL A 8 33.72 -13.98 25.39
C VAL A 8 32.89 -13.04 26.25
N LYS A 9 31.95 -13.58 27.06
CA LYS A 9 31.11 -12.78 27.96
C LYS A 9 31.95 -12.08 29.05
N GLU A 10 32.95 -12.74 29.61
CA GLU A 10 33.85 -12.13 30.59
C GLU A 10 34.72 -11.02 29.99
N ILE A 11 35.18 -11.18 28.74
CA ILE A 11 35.92 -10.14 28.02
C ILE A 11 35.05 -8.90 27.81
N PHE A 12 33.78 -9.07 27.42
CA PHE A 12 32.85 -7.95 27.27
C PHE A 12 32.57 -7.26 28.60
N VAL A 13 32.28 -8.01 29.67
CA VAL A 13 32.04 -7.44 31.02
C VAL A 13 33.26 -6.66 31.53
N LYS A 14 34.46 -7.20 31.31
CA LYS A 14 35.71 -6.54 31.69
C LYS A 14 35.95 -5.26 30.88
N ASN A 15 35.70 -5.28 29.58
CA ASN A 15 35.81 -4.07 28.76
C ASN A 15 34.78 -3.02 29.13
N ASP A 16 33.53 -3.42 29.39
CA ASP A 16 32.43 -2.51 29.74
C ASP A 16 32.69 -1.83 31.10
N SER A 17 33.29 -2.56 32.05
CA SER A 17 33.71 -2.00 33.34
C SER A 17 34.82 -0.94 33.24
N ASN A 18 35.59 -0.93 32.14
CA ASN A 18 36.63 0.07 31.87
C ASN A 18 36.12 1.26 31.06
N VAL A 19 34.86 1.25 30.60
CA VAL A 19 34.25 2.39 29.93
C VAL A 19 33.76 3.38 30.98
N ILE A 20 34.61 4.34 31.34
CA ILE A 20 34.20 5.47 32.17
C ILE A 20 33.33 6.38 31.31
N ILE A 21 32.01 6.26 31.48
CA ILE A 21 31.04 7.14 30.81
C ILE A 21 31.17 8.54 31.44
N ASP A 22 31.80 9.46 30.72
CA ASP A 22 31.84 10.87 31.11
C ASP A 22 30.42 11.45 31.05
N VAL A 23 29.82 11.58 32.23
CA VAL A 23 28.44 12.03 32.41
C VAL A 23 28.26 13.47 31.91
N SER A 24 29.31 14.29 31.97
CA SER A 24 29.29 15.67 31.48
C SER A 24 29.22 15.70 29.96
N LYS A 25 30.12 14.98 29.29
CA LYS A 25 30.16 14.86 27.83
C LYS A 25 28.92 14.18 27.27
N LYS A 26 28.38 13.19 27.99
CA LYS A 26 27.09 12.55 27.65
C LYS A 26 25.96 13.57 27.68
N ARG A 27 25.85 14.38 28.74
CA ARG A 27 24.77 15.36 28.90
C ARG A 27 24.88 16.47 27.84
N GLU A 28 26.08 16.95 27.57
CA GLU A 28 26.37 17.95 26.54
C GLU A 28 26.02 17.45 25.13
N THR A 29 26.37 16.19 24.83
CA THR A 29 25.99 15.55 23.56
C THR A 29 24.46 15.39 23.47
N LEU A 30 23.78 15.07 24.57
CA LEU A 30 22.32 14.89 24.61
C LEU A 30 21.58 16.23 24.41
N GLU A 31 22.08 17.31 25.01
CA GLU A 31 21.55 18.65 24.80
C GLU A 31 21.81 19.15 23.37
N TYR A 32 23.02 18.93 22.84
CA TYR A 32 23.35 19.24 21.45
C TYR A 32 22.42 18.51 20.48
N VAL A 33 22.19 17.21 20.69
CA VAL A 33 21.26 16.41 19.88
C VAL A 33 19.83 16.92 20.02
N LYS A 34 19.36 17.23 21.24
CA LYS A 34 18.02 17.81 21.46
C LYS A 34 17.84 19.12 20.70
N VAL A 35 18.78 20.06 20.83
CA VAL A 35 18.74 21.37 20.16
C VAL A 35 18.72 21.20 18.65
N ARG A 36 19.61 20.37 18.08
CA ARG A 36 19.59 20.06 16.65
C ARG A 36 18.29 19.41 16.20
N THR A 37 17.72 18.52 17.01
CA THR A 37 16.44 17.86 16.68
C THR A 37 15.32 18.88 16.64
N THR A 38 15.24 19.80 17.61
CA THR A 38 14.26 20.89 17.62
C THR A 38 14.47 21.94 16.53
N GLU A 39 15.72 22.29 16.20
CA GLU A 39 16.02 23.19 15.08
C GLU A 39 15.67 22.55 13.73
N GLN A 40 15.93 21.25 13.59
CA GLN A 40 15.62 20.49 12.39
C GLN A 40 14.10 20.26 12.26
N GLU A 41 13.38 19.97 13.34
CA GLU A 41 11.90 19.95 13.36
C GLU A 41 11.31 21.31 12.96
N ASN A 42 11.83 22.42 13.50
CA ASN A 42 11.38 23.76 13.14
C ASN A 42 11.67 24.11 11.68
N LYS A 43 12.79 23.63 11.12
CA LYS A 43 13.17 23.82 9.71
C LYS A 43 12.35 22.93 8.74
N ILE A 44 11.89 21.75 9.20
CA ILE A 44 11.08 20.78 8.45
C ILE A 44 9.56 21.10 8.56
N SER A 45 9.18 22.22 9.18
CA SER A 45 7.77 22.59 9.44
C SER A 45 6.89 22.82 8.20
N SER A 46 7.46 22.88 6.99
CA SER A 46 6.64 22.94 5.78
C SER A 46 6.20 21.52 5.40
N TRP A 47 4.93 21.20 5.63
CA TRP A 47 4.27 19.97 5.17
C TRP A 47 4.60 19.61 3.71
N TRP A 48 4.87 20.62 2.87
CA TRP A 48 5.36 20.47 1.50
C TRP A 48 6.75 19.84 1.37
N GLN A 49 7.68 20.13 2.27
CA GLN A 49 9.02 19.52 2.28
C GLN A 49 8.93 18.04 2.66
N ILE A 50 8.02 17.70 3.57
CA ILE A 50 7.74 16.32 3.96
C ILE A 50 7.18 15.53 2.77
N ILE A 51 6.16 16.07 2.09
CA ILE A 51 5.58 15.43 0.89
C ILE A 51 6.61 15.30 -0.23
N LYS A 52 7.38 16.38 -0.52
CA LYS A 52 8.44 16.33 -1.54
C LYS A 52 9.51 15.29 -1.19
N GLY A 53 9.87 15.19 0.08
CA GLY A 53 10.78 14.16 0.59
C GLY A 53 10.24 12.76 0.33
N GLN A 54 8.96 12.51 0.61
CA GLN A 54 8.33 11.21 0.38
C GLN A 54 8.25 10.84 -1.10
N ILE A 55 7.82 11.77 -1.97
CA ILE A 55 7.76 11.54 -3.43
C ILE A 55 9.14 11.28 -4.02
N TYR A 56 10.18 11.96 -3.53
CA TYR A 56 11.54 11.79 -4.04
C TYR A 56 12.08 10.36 -3.83
N HIS A 57 11.76 9.75 -2.70
CA HIS A 57 12.21 8.40 -2.33
C HIS A 57 11.33 7.29 -2.89
N MET A 58 10.16 7.63 -3.42
CA MET A 58 9.21 6.67 -3.95
C MET A 58 9.69 6.17 -5.33
N ASN A 59 9.46 4.89 -5.64
CA ASN A 59 9.90 4.30 -6.91
C ASN A 59 9.14 4.92 -8.09
N LYS A 60 9.80 5.86 -8.78
CA LYS A 60 9.23 6.64 -9.89
C LYS A 60 8.66 5.75 -10.99
N THR A 61 9.29 4.62 -11.29
CA THR A 61 8.84 3.75 -12.38
C THR A 61 7.44 3.19 -12.08
N ILE A 62 7.21 2.69 -10.86
CA ILE A 62 5.93 2.08 -10.49
C ILE A 62 4.84 3.15 -10.38
N LEU A 63 5.17 4.33 -9.88
CA LEU A 63 4.27 5.48 -9.87
C LEU A 63 3.83 5.91 -11.27
N TRP A 64 4.80 6.08 -12.18
CA TRP A 64 4.51 6.47 -13.56
C TRP A 64 3.69 5.39 -14.27
N MET A 65 3.96 4.11 -14.01
CA MET A 65 3.13 3.01 -14.54
C MET A 65 1.69 3.09 -14.01
N HIS A 66 1.50 3.29 -12.70
CA HIS A 66 0.16 3.40 -12.13
C HIS A 66 -0.60 4.59 -12.70
N LEU A 67 0.04 5.77 -12.73
CA LEU A 67 -0.54 6.97 -13.33
C LEU A 67 -0.86 6.77 -14.82
N ALA A 68 0.03 6.14 -15.60
CA ALA A 68 -0.20 5.86 -17.01
C ALA A 68 -1.38 4.90 -17.23
N ILE A 69 -1.56 3.90 -16.36
CA ILE A 69 -2.70 2.98 -16.41
C ILE A 69 -4.00 3.73 -16.08
N CYS A 70 -4.03 4.55 -15.04
CA CYS A 70 -5.20 5.38 -14.71
C CYS A 70 -5.57 6.33 -15.84
N ILE A 71 -4.58 7.03 -16.44
CA ILE A 71 -4.81 7.89 -17.61
C ILE A 71 -5.33 7.08 -18.79
N SER A 72 -4.75 5.91 -19.04
CA SER A 72 -5.18 5.03 -20.13
C SER A 72 -6.64 4.60 -19.97
N ILE A 73 -7.08 4.28 -18.74
CA ILE A 73 -8.49 3.98 -18.45
C ILE A 73 -9.37 5.18 -18.80
N VAL A 74 -9.01 6.39 -18.35
CA VAL A 74 -9.78 7.60 -18.65
C VAL A 74 -9.85 7.87 -20.16
N VAL A 75 -8.75 7.67 -20.88
CA VAL A 75 -8.70 7.84 -22.33
C VAL A 75 -9.55 6.79 -23.05
N LEU A 76 -9.44 5.52 -22.66
CA LEU A 76 -10.24 4.42 -23.22
C LEU A 76 -11.74 4.67 -23.05
N VAL A 77 -12.11 5.18 -21.88
CA VAL A 77 -13.47 5.59 -21.56
C VAL A 77 -13.90 6.70 -22.53
N TRP A 78 -13.11 7.78 -22.61
CA TRP A 78 -13.43 8.95 -23.44
C TRP A 78 -13.59 8.64 -24.93
N THR A 79 -12.71 7.80 -25.50
CA THR A 79 -12.65 7.51 -26.93
C THR A 79 -13.64 6.43 -27.38
N ASN A 80 -14.41 5.84 -26.46
CA ASN A 80 -15.40 4.79 -26.75
C ASN A 80 -14.81 3.59 -27.51
N TRP A 81 -13.63 3.15 -27.08
CA TRP A 81 -12.87 2.11 -27.77
C TRP A 81 -13.53 0.71 -27.69
N PHE A 82 -14.46 0.52 -26.75
CA PHE A 82 -15.15 -0.75 -26.51
C PHE A 82 -16.65 -0.66 -26.77
N ASP A 83 -17.22 -1.78 -27.23
CA ASP A 83 -18.65 -1.93 -27.46
C ASP A 83 -19.47 -1.73 -26.17
N ILE A 84 -20.67 -1.16 -26.31
CA ILE A 84 -21.59 -0.75 -25.23
C ILE A 84 -21.91 -1.93 -24.30
N HIS A 85 -22.01 -3.15 -24.84
CA HIS A 85 -22.29 -4.36 -24.06
C HIS A 85 -21.11 -4.87 -23.22
N SER A 86 -19.89 -4.37 -23.42
CA SER A 86 -18.69 -4.85 -22.73
C SER A 86 -18.32 -4.04 -21.48
N TRP A 87 -19.02 -2.95 -21.18
CA TRP A 87 -18.63 -1.99 -20.14
C TRP A 87 -18.73 -2.53 -18.72
N GLU A 88 -19.78 -3.31 -18.42
CA GLU A 88 -19.95 -3.94 -17.09
C GLU A 88 -18.80 -4.91 -16.81
N LYS A 89 -18.43 -5.71 -17.81
CA LYS A 89 -17.32 -6.65 -17.71
C LYS A 89 -15.98 -5.96 -17.58
N LEU A 90 -15.77 -4.93 -18.39
CA LEU A 90 -14.54 -4.17 -18.40
C LEU A 90 -14.36 -3.40 -17.09
N GLY A 91 -15.42 -2.84 -16.51
CA GLY A 91 -15.40 -2.15 -15.22
C GLY A 91 -14.98 -3.07 -14.07
N MET A 92 -15.49 -4.30 -14.02
CA MET A 92 -15.10 -5.29 -12.99
C MET A 92 -13.65 -5.77 -13.13
N ILE A 93 -13.18 -5.97 -14.36
CA ILE A 93 -11.78 -6.36 -14.61
C ILE A 93 -10.84 -5.20 -14.24
N ILE A 94 -11.14 -3.98 -14.68
CA ILE A 94 -10.33 -2.79 -14.41
C ILE A 94 -10.23 -2.51 -12.91
N SER A 95 -11.34 -2.62 -12.18
CA SER A 95 -11.34 -2.45 -10.72
C SER A 95 -10.48 -3.48 -10.01
N GLY A 96 -10.56 -4.75 -10.39
CA GLY A 96 -9.66 -5.78 -9.87
C GLY A 96 -8.18 -5.46 -10.15
N VAL A 97 -7.86 -5.07 -11.39
CA VAL A 97 -6.49 -4.71 -11.78
C VAL A 97 -5.97 -3.49 -11.01
N LEU A 98 -6.78 -2.43 -10.86
CA LEU A 98 -6.39 -1.23 -10.11
C LEU A 98 -6.21 -1.53 -8.61
N GLY A 99 -7.03 -2.40 -8.03
CA GLY A 99 -6.85 -2.84 -6.63
C GLY A 99 -5.52 -3.55 -6.44
N ALA A 100 -5.16 -4.45 -7.36
CA ALA A 100 -3.87 -5.15 -7.31
C ALA A 100 -2.68 -4.20 -7.54
N LEU A 101 -2.79 -3.30 -8.52
CA LEU A 101 -1.75 -2.33 -8.85
C LEU A 101 -1.47 -1.39 -7.70
N SER A 102 -2.51 -0.99 -6.97
CA SER A 102 -2.37 -0.11 -5.80
C SER A 102 -1.49 -0.73 -4.72
N PHE A 103 -1.65 -2.04 -4.49
CA PHE A 103 -0.83 -2.75 -3.53
C PHE A 103 0.53 -3.21 -4.06
N LEU A 104 0.68 -3.44 -5.37
CA LEU A 104 1.99 -3.65 -5.98
C LEU A 104 2.89 -2.43 -5.80
N GLU A 105 2.31 -1.24 -5.93
CA GLU A 105 2.99 0.01 -5.63
C GLU A 105 3.48 0.02 -4.18
N VAL A 106 2.58 -0.17 -3.21
CA VAL A 106 2.94 -0.17 -1.77
C VAL A 106 3.92 -1.28 -1.42
N GLY A 107 3.73 -2.49 -1.96
CA GLY A 107 4.59 -3.64 -1.75
C GLY A 107 6.02 -3.36 -2.20
N SER A 108 6.19 -2.65 -3.33
CA SER A 108 7.52 -2.33 -3.86
C SER A 108 8.42 -1.58 -2.89
N LEU A 109 7.85 -0.79 -1.95
CA LEU A 109 8.61 -0.14 -0.86
C LEU A 109 9.40 -1.14 -0.02
N PHE A 110 8.83 -2.31 0.23
CA PHE A 110 9.41 -3.33 1.09
C PHE A 110 10.36 -4.26 0.33
N PHE A 111 10.27 -4.32 -1.01
CA PHE A 111 11.07 -5.22 -1.85
C PHE A 111 12.31 -4.58 -2.45
N SER A 112 12.20 -3.33 -2.90
CA SER A 112 13.39 -2.61 -3.36
C SER A 112 14.20 -2.26 -2.13
N ARG A 113 15.19 -3.08 -1.76
CA ARG A 113 16.49 -2.79 -1.10
C ARG A 113 16.70 -1.45 -0.33
N VAL A 114 15.66 -0.87 0.26
CA VAL A 114 15.69 0.34 1.09
C VAL A 114 16.14 -0.03 2.52
N THR A 115 16.22 -1.33 2.81
CA THR A 115 16.82 -1.91 4.01
C THR A 115 18.30 -1.52 4.22
N GLU A 116 19.03 -1.13 3.18
CA GLU A 116 20.43 -0.65 3.34
C GLU A 116 20.56 0.88 3.50
N LEU A 117 19.57 1.67 3.09
CA LEU A 117 19.61 3.14 3.21
C LEU A 117 18.79 3.70 4.40
N GLU A 118 17.83 2.95 4.95
CA GLU A 118 17.05 3.37 6.12
C GLU A 118 17.83 3.33 7.44
N ALA A 119 18.92 2.57 7.51
CA ALA A 119 19.77 2.49 8.69
C ALA A 119 20.51 3.81 9.02
N THR A 120 20.50 4.81 8.13
CA THR A 120 21.29 6.05 8.31
C THR A 120 20.50 7.37 8.28
N CYS A 121 19.21 7.41 7.92
CA CYS A 121 18.48 8.68 7.93
C CYS A 121 16.97 8.52 8.19
N TYR A 122 16.55 8.89 9.40
CA TYR A 122 15.32 9.60 9.80
C TYR A 122 14.12 9.61 8.81
N PHE A 123 13.71 8.48 8.24
CA PHE A 123 12.47 8.38 7.48
C PHE A 123 11.51 7.45 8.22
N ASN A 124 10.33 7.98 8.53
CA ASN A 124 9.28 7.23 9.19
C ASN A 124 8.62 6.32 8.13
N VAL A 125 9.07 5.07 8.02
CA VAL A 125 8.55 4.04 7.08
C VAL A 125 7.03 3.97 7.10
N ARG A 126 6.44 4.13 8.28
CA ARG A 126 4.98 4.21 8.48
C ARG A 126 4.38 5.38 7.73
N GLN A 127 4.99 6.56 7.81
CA GLN A 127 4.50 7.74 7.12
C GLN A 127 4.61 7.59 5.61
N LEU A 128 5.69 6.98 5.10
CA LEU A 128 5.86 6.72 3.67
C LEU A 128 4.84 5.68 3.16
N ALA A 129 4.68 4.56 3.86
CA ALA A 129 3.68 3.55 3.55
C ALA A 129 2.25 4.13 3.60
N THR A 130 1.94 4.96 4.61
CA THR A 130 0.65 5.66 4.70
C THR A 130 0.41 6.58 3.51
N PHE A 131 1.42 7.38 3.15
CA PHE A 131 1.33 8.29 2.01
C PHE A 131 1.10 7.51 0.70
N GLN A 132 1.86 6.45 0.47
CA GLN A 132 1.76 5.64 -0.75
C GLN A 132 0.43 4.89 -0.84
N MET A 133 -0.02 4.26 0.26
CA MET A 133 -1.34 3.62 0.30
C MET A 133 -2.46 4.64 0.03
N THR A 134 -2.38 5.82 0.63
CA THR A 134 -3.40 6.87 0.45
C THR A 134 -3.40 7.42 -0.98
N TYR A 135 -2.22 7.76 -1.51
CA TYR A 135 -2.05 8.27 -2.87
C TYR A 135 -2.55 7.27 -3.91
N SER A 136 -2.11 6.02 -3.80
CA SER A 136 -2.43 4.95 -4.73
C SER A 136 -3.93 4.60 -4.70
N GLY A 137 -4.51 4.48 -3.51
CA GLY A 137 -5.95 4.27 -3.34
C GLY A 137 -6.79 5.43 -3.89
N LEU A 138 -6.41 6.68 -3.62
CA LEU A 138 -7.11 7.85 -4.16
C LEU A 138 -7.04 7.93 -5.68
N LEU A 139 -5.87 7.64 -6.26
CA LEU A 139 -5.66 7.65 -7.70
C LEU A 139 -6.55 6.59 -8.38
N SER A 140 -6.58 5.37 -7.85
CA SER A 140 -7.46 4.29 -8.34
C SER A 140 -8.94 4.63 -8.20
N LEU A 141 -9.37 5.12 -7.03
CA LEU A 141 -10.76 5.51 -6.79
C LEU A 141 -11.20 6.66 -7.69
N ALA A 142 -10.33 7.63 -7.97
CA ALA A 142 -10.62 8.72 -8.90
C ALA A 142 -10.82 8.19 -10.34
N ALA A 143 -9.96 7.28 -10.80
CA ALA A 143 -10.11 6.66 -12.12
C ALA A 143 -11.43 5.86 -12.24
N LEU A 144 -11.76 5.07 -11.21
CA LEU A 144 -13.01 4.29 -11.15
C LEU A 144 -14.25 5.18 -11.05
N MET A 145 -14.17 6.31 -10.35
CA MET A 145 -15.25 7.30 -10.28
C MET A 145 -15.51 7.92 -11.65
N ILE A 146 -14.46 8.35 -12.35
CA ILE A 146 -14.57 8.89 -13.72
C ILE A 146 -15.19 7.84 -14.66
N PHE A 147 -14.74 6.58 -14.56
CA PHE A 147 -15.32 5.47 -15.31
C PHE A 147 -16.83 5.34 -15.06
N THR A 148 -17.23 5.33 -13.78
CA THR A 148 -18.63 5.17 -13.35
C THR A 148 -19.51 6.34 -13.83
N ILE A 149 -19.05 7.57 -13.68
CA ILE A 149 -19.76 8.78 -14.16
C ILE A 149 -19.95 8.71 -15.67
N PHE A 150 -18.93 8.31 -16.41
CA PHE A 150 -19.02 8.22 -17.86
C PHE A 150 -20.01 7.13 -18.31
N THR A 151 -20.00 5.96 -17.66
CA THR A 151 -21.00 4.91 -17.94
C THR A 151 -22.42 5.37 -17.65
N ASN A 152 -22.63 6.18 -16.61
CA ASN A 152 -23.94 6.76 -16.31
C ASN A 152 -24.40 7.74 -17.40
N ILE A 153 -23.53 8.68 -17.79
CA ILE A 153 -23.87 9.71 -18.79
C ILE A 153 -24.14 9.10 -20.17
N ARG A 154 -23.35 8.09 -20.59
CA ARG A 154 -23.42 7.54 -21.95
C ARG A 154 -24.36 6.36 -22.13
N LEU A 155 -24.46 5.50 -21.11
CA LEU A 155 -25.20 4.25 -21.20
C LEU A 155 -26.50 4.28 -20.39
N GLU A 156 -26.83 5.43 -19.77
CA GLU A 156 -28.00 5.62 -18.91
C GLU A 156 -28.09 4.60 -17.77
N LYS A 157 -26.94 4.06 -17.36
CA LYS A 157 -26.82 3.08 -16.27
C LYS A 157 -26.91 3.76 -14.91
N ASP A 158 -27.54 3.09 -13.95
CA ASP A 158 -27.61 3.56 -12.57
C ASP A 158 -26.20 3.70 -11.97
N ILE A 159 -25.87 4.92 -11.51
CA ILE A 159 -24.54 5.26 -10.98
C ILE A 159 -24.21 4.50 -9.69
N LEU A 160 -25.20 4.28 -8.82
CA LEU A 160 -25.02 3.59 -7.55
C LEU A 160 -24.78 2.11 -7.78
N MET A 161 -25.60 1.48 -8.63
CA MET A 161 -25.45 0.05 -8.94
C MET A 161 -24.12 -0.22 -9.64
N THR A 162 -23.78 0.60 -10.63
CA THR A 162 -22.50 0.49 -11.35
C THR A 162 -21.33 0.70 -10.39
N GLY A 163 -21.43 1.69 -9.50
CA GLY A 163 -20.43 1.94 -8.46
C GLY A 163 -20.23 0.74 -7.54
N ILE A 164 -21.30 0.09 -7.08
CA ILE A 164 -21.23 -1.11 -6.22
C ILE A 164 -20.52 -2.26 -6.94
N TYR A 165 -20.88 -2.53 -8.20
CA TYR A 165 -20.28 -3.63 -8.98
C TYR A 165 -18.80 -3.40 -9.31
N ILE A 166 -18.34 -2.16 -9.31
CA ILE A 166 -16.92 -1.79 -9.51
C ILE A 166 -16.15 -1.76 -8.18
N LEU A 167 -16.77 -1.29 -7.11
CA LEU A 167 -16.12 -1.18 -5.80
C LEU A 167 -15.88 -2.54 -5.15
N VAL A 168 -16.77 -3.53 -5.33
CA VAL A 168 -16.58 -4.85 -4.71
C VAL A 168 -15.33 -5.55 -5.26
N PRO A 169 -15.09 -5.65 -6.59
CA PRO A 169 -13.85 -6.19 -7.12
C PRO A 169 -12.60 -5.45 -6.66
N PHE A 170 -12.67 -4.12 -6.61
CA PHE A 170 -11.57 -3.27 -6.15
C PHE A 170 -11.19 -3.61 -4.70
N VAL A 171 -12.13 -3.46 -3.76
CA VAL A 171 -11.88 -3.67 -2.33
C VAL A 171 -11.53 -5.13 -2.01
N SER A 172 -12.14 -6.08 -2.70
CA SER A 172 -11.84 -7.51 -2.52
C SER A 172 -10.42 -7.83 -2.95
N THR A 173 -9.97 -7.27 -4.09
CA THR A 173 -8.60 -7.46 -4.56
C THR A 173 -7.60 -6.79 -3.62
N GLU A 174 -7.90 -5.58 -3.15
CA GLU A 174 -7.12 -4.91 -2.10
C GLU A 174 -7.00 -5.76 -0.83
N CYS A 175 -8.09 -6.40 -0.38
CA CYS A 175 -8.06 -7.30 0.77
C CYS A 175 -7.15 -8.51 0.56
N ILE A 176 -7.16 -9.11 -0.63
CA ILE A 176 -6.32 -10.27 -0.98
C ILE A 176 -4.85 -9.85 -1.00
N CYS A 177 -4.53 -8.79 -1.73
CA CYS A 177 -3.18 -8.24 -1.84
C CYS A 177 -2.62 -7.84 -0.47
N MET A 178 -3.44 -7.18 0.35
CA MET A 178 -3.07 -6.79 1.70
C MET A 178 -2.85 -8.00 2.62
N THR A 179 -3.64 -9.06 2.47
CA THR A 179 -3.45 -10.30 3.24
C THR A 179 -2.11 -10.93 2.91
N ILE A 180 -1.72 -10.94 1.62
CA ILE A 180 -0.42 -11.43 1.18
C ILE A 180 0.70 -10.58 1.80
N MET A 181 0.57 -9.24 1.76
CA MET A 181 1.54 -8.33 2.39
C MET A 181 1.62 -8.46 3.93
N LEU A 182 0.58 -8.97 4.59
CA LEU A 182 0.63 -9.28 6.03
C LEU A 182 1.39 -10.57 6.33
N THR A 183 1.62 -11.45 5.34
CA THR A 183 2.42 -12.66 5.51
C THR A 183 3.91 -12.39 5.29
N GLU A 184 4.77 -13.18 5.93
CA GLU A 184 6.21 -13.09 5.67
C GLU A 184 6.57 -13.50 4.24
N ILE A 185 5.99 -14.60 3.75
CA ILE A 185 6.23 -15.11 2.40
C ILE A 185 5.85 -14.06 1.35
N GLY A 186 4.69 -13.42 1.52
CA GLY A 186 4.19 -12.39 0.63
C GLY A 186 4.96 -11.07 0.69
N ARG A 187 5.72 -10.80 1.76
CA ARG A 187 6.67 -9.66 1.85
C ARG A 187 8.06 -9.97 1.32
N ARG A 188 8.42 -11.25 1.20
CA ARG A 188 9.70 -11.69 0.65
C ARG A 188 9.64 -12.06 -0.83
N ASN A 189 8.43 -12.29 -1.36
CA ASN A 189 8.23 -12.59 -2.77
C ASN A 189 7.15 -11.72 -3.44
N ILE A 190 7.58 -10.65 -4.14
CA ILE A 190 6.67 -9.77 -4.90
C ILE A 190 5.91 -10.51 -6.00
N LEU A 191 6.44 -11.64 -6.48
CA LEU A 191 5.78 -12.46 -7.50
C LEU A 191 4.46 -13.02 -6.97
N LEU A 192 4.32 -13.27 -5.66
CA LEU A 192 3.03 -13.69 -5.08
C LEU A 192 1.98 -12.60 -5.18
N LEU A 193 2.38 -11.35 -5.00
CA LEU A 193 1.49 -10.20 -5.12
C LEU A 193 1.07 -10.00 -6.58
N ILE A 194 2.01 -10.14 -7.52
CA ILE A 194 1.72 -10.11 -8.97
C ILE A 194 0.78 -11.26 -9.36
N ALA A 195 1.06 -12.48 -8.89
CA ALA A 195 0.25 -13.65 -9.17
C ALA A 195 -1.18 -13.50 -8.64
N ALA A 196 -1.35 -12.95 -7.43
CA ALA A 196 -2.65 -12.66 -6.87
C ALA A 196 -3.41 -11.58 -7.65
N GLY A 197 -2.71 -10.56 -8.16
CA GLY A 197 -3.29 -9.57 -9.05
C GLY A 197 -3.80 -10.17 -10.36
N ILE A 198 -2.97 -10.99 -11.01
CA ILE A 198 -3.35 -11.72 -12.23
C ILE A 198 -4.55 -12.63 -11.96
N PHE A 199 -4.52 -13.41 -10.88
CA PHE A 199 -5.62 -14.27 -10.46
C PHE A 199 -6.91 -13.49 -10.24
N SER A 200 -6.83 -12.33 -9.56
CA SER A 200 -7.98 -11.47 -9.31
C SER A 200 -8.59 -10.95 -10.61
N ALA A 201 -7.76 -10.51 -11.58
CA ALA A 201 -8.25 -10.06 -12.88
C ALA A 201 -9.01 -11.17 -13.64
N PHE A 202 -8.49 -12.40 -13.64
CA PHE A 202 -9.18 -13.55 -14.23
C PHE A 202 -10.47 -13.89 -13.50
N PHE A 203 -10.43 -13.93 -12.17
CA PHE A 203 -11.59 -14.23 -11.32
C PHE A 203 -12.74 -13.24 -11.61
N TRP A 204 -12.45 -11.93 -11.59
CA TRP A 204 -13.45 -10.92 -11.88
C TRP A 204 -13.92 -10.94 -13.34
N GLY A 205 -13.05 -11.28 -14.29
CA GLY A 205 -13.44 -11.46 -15.69
C GLY A 205 -14.42 -12.64 -15.92
N ILE A 206 -14.27 -13.71 -15.14
CA ILE A 206 -15.20 -14.85 -15.16
C ILE A 206 -16.54 -14.46 -14.54
N LEU A 207 -16.53 -13.87 -13.34
CA LEU A 207 -17.75 -13.42 -12.65
C LEU A 207 -18.52 -12.41 -13.51
N ALA A 208 -17.83 -11.44 -14.10
CA ALA A 208 -18.43 -10.46 -14.99
C ALA A 208 -19.13 -11.04 -16.22
N SER A 209 -18.84 -12.29 -16.60
CA SER A 209 -19.50 -12.96 -17.72
C SER A 209 -20.81 -13.64 -17.31
N MET A 210 -21.21 -13.56 -16.03
CA MET A 210 -22.42 -14.18 -15.50
C MET A 210 -23.56 -13.14 -15.35
N PRO A 211 -24.59 -13.17 -16.22
CA PRO A 211 -25.67 -12.17 -16.20
C PRO A 211 -26.51 -12.20 -14.90
N VAL A 212 -26.59 -13.36 -14.24
CA VAL A 212 -27.30 -13.55 -12.96
C VAL A 212 -26.76 -12.62 -11.85
N LEU A 213 -25.49 -12.23 -11.93
CA LEU A 213 -24.88 -11.35 -10.92
C LEU A 213 -25.34 -9.90 -11.01
N TYR A 214 -26.01 -9.51 -12.10
CA TYR A 214 -26.53 -8.15 -12.31
C TYR A 214 -28.03 -8.05 -12.05
N GLU A 215 -28.69 -9.16 -11.67
CA GLU A 215 -30.09 -9.14 -11.29
C GLU A 215 -30.33 -8.35 -9.99
N ALA A 216 -31.50 -7.73 -9.87
CA ALA A 216 -31.87 -6.93 -8.69
C ALA A 216 -31.82 -7.75 -7.37
N SER A 217 -32.03 -9.07 -7.45
CA SER A 217 -31.90 -10.01 -6.34
C SER A 217 -30.45 -10.15 -5.86
N ALA A 218 -29.48 -10.04 -6.77
CA ALA A 218 -28.05 -10.14 -6.47
C ALA A 218 -27.47 -8.83 -5.91
N THR A 219 -28.12 -7.68 -6.13
CA THR A 219 -27.66 -6.39 -5.61
C THR A 219 -27.44 -6.38 -4.09
N VAL A 220 -28.34 -7.02 -3.34
CA VAL A 220 -28.22 -7.14 -1.88
C VAL A 220 -26.94 -7.88 -1.50
N PHE A 221 -26.60 -8.95 -2.23
CA PHE A 221 -25.36 -9.70 -2.02
C PHE A 221 -24.13 -8.81 -2.23
N TRP A 222 -24.11 -7.99 -3.29
CA TRP A 222 -23.00 -7.08 -3.56
C TRP A 222 -22.83 -5.98 -2.50
N ILE A 223 -23.93 -5.43 -1.99
CA ILE A 223 -23.89 -4.45 -0.90
C ILE A 223 -23.28 -5.07 0.36
N VAL A 224 -23.73 -6.27 0.74
CA VAL A 224 -23.19 -7.00 1.90
C VAL A 224 -21.72 -7.32 1.70
N ALA A 225 -21.33 -7.79 0.50
CA ALA A 225 -19.94 -8.07 0.16
C ALA A 225 -19.05 -6.81 0.26
N LEU A 226 -19.54 -5.66 -0.20
CA LEU A 226 -18.83 -4.39 -0.11
C LEU A 226 -18.59 -3.97 1.34
N LEU A 227 -19.65 -4.01 2.17
CA LEU A 227 -19.56 -3.66 3.58
C LEU A 227 -18.60 -4.57 4.34
N ALA A 228 -18.68 -5.88 4.08
CA ALA A 228 -17.75 -6.87 4.64
C ALA A 228 -16.31 -6.60 4.19
N GLY A 229 -16.09 -6.35 2.90
CA GLY A 229 -14.77 -6.03 2.33
C GLY A 229 -14.16 -4.79 2.97
N ILE A 230 -14.91 -3.69 3.10
CA ILE A 230 -14.45 -2.46 3.75
C ILE A 230 -14.06 -2.73 5.22
N GLY A 231 -14.89 -3.48 5.96
CA GLY A 231 -14.61 -3.85 7.34
C GLY A 231 -13.33 -4.66 7.49
N ILE A 232 -13.16 -5.68 6.63
CA ILE A 232 -11.94 -6.50 6.59
C ILE A 232 -10.73 -5.63 6.25
N PHE A 233 -10.83 -4.79 5.21
CA PHE A 233 -9.73 -3.94 4.77
C PHE A 233 -9.27 -2.97 5.86
N ALA A 234 -10.22 -2.32 6.54
CA ALA A 234 -9.92 -1.44 7.67
C ALA A 234 -9.20 -2.19 8.82
N MET A 235 -9.60 -3.44 9.10
CA MET A 235 -8.92 -4.29 10.07
C MET A 235 -7.49 -4.64 9.61
N GLN A 236 -7.30 -4.99 8.33
CA GLN A 236 -6.00 -5.32 7.76
C GLN A 236 -5.03 -4.12 7.81
N ILE A 237 -5.50 -2.92 7.48
CA ILE A 237 -4.72 -1.68 7.59
C ILE A 237 -4.26 -1.46 9.03
N LYS A 238 -5.17 -1.58 10.01
CA LYS A 238 -4.82 -1.43 11.43
C LYS A 238 -3.77 -2.46 11.86
N ARG A 239 -3.96 -3.72 11.46
CA ARG A 239 -3.02 -4.81 11.77
C ARG A 239 -1.66 -4.53 11.15
N PHE A 240 -1.61 -4.11 9.89
CA PHE A 240 -0.38 -3.81 9.18
C PHE A 240 0.44 -2.72 9.84
N PHE A 241 -0.19 -1.61 10.21
CA PHE A 241 0.51 -0.55 10.93
C PHE A 241 0.98 -0.98 12.32
N SER A 242 0.21 -1.83 13.01
CA SER A 242 0.65 -2.40 14.29
C SER A 242 1.88 -3.30 14.14
N VAL A 243 1.95 -4.14 13.10
CA VAL A 243 3.11 -4.99 12.82
C VAL A 243 4.32 -4.15 12.39
N LEU A 244 4.09 -3.09 11.61
CA LEU A 244 5.13 -2.14 11.20
C LEU A 244 5.72 -1.38 12.40
N GLU A 245 4.88 -0.94 13.34
CA GLU A 245 5.31 -0.24 14.57
C GLU A 245 6.12 -1.14 15.51
N LYS A 246 5.81 -2.44 15.56
CA LYS A 246 6.58 -3.42 16.33
C LYS A 246 7.95 -3.74 15.74
N GLY A 247 8.26 -3.25 14.53
CA GLY A 247 9.53 -3.55 13.85
C GLY A 247 9.64 -4.99 13.34
N GLU A 248 8.60 -5.82 13.48
CA GLU A 248 8.56 -7.21 13.00
C GLU A 248 8.69 -7.30 11.46
N ILE A 249 8.51 -6.18 10.75
CA ILE A 249 8.72 -6.08 9.30
C ILE A 249 10.16 -5.75 8.93
N LEU A 250 10.87 -5.04 9.81
CA LEU A 250 12.23 -4.55 9.59
C LEU A 250 13.30 -5.49 10.15
N CYS A 251 12.97 -6.31 11.16
CA CYS A 251 13.89 -7.23 11.84
C CYS A 251 13.80 -8.69 11.35
N ALA A 252 13.10 -8.97 10.25
CA ALA A 252 12.93 -10.32 9.71
C ALA A 252 14.01 -10.75 8.69
N ASP A 253 15.08 -9.96 8.56
CA ASP A 253 16.28 -10.28 7.78
C ASP A 253 17.44 -10.72 8.70
#